data_AF-A0A093JFQ3-F1
#
_entry.id   AF-A0A093JFQ3-F1
#
_cell.length_a   1.000
_cell.length_b   1.000
_cell.length_c   1.000
_cell.angle_alpha   90.00
_cell.angle_beta   90.00
_cell.angle_gamma   90.00
#
_symmetry.space_group_name_H-M   'P 1'
#
loop_
_entity.id
_entity.type
_entity.pdbx_description
1 polymer ?
#
loop_
_entity_poly.entity_id
_entity_poly.type
_entity_poly.pdbx_seq_one_letter_code
_entity_poly.pdbx_strand_id
1 'polypeptide(L)' 'NGNKLKYKKFHLNIRKNCFTVRVVNHWNRLPREVVESSSLEIFKTQPDKVLSILL' A
#
# COMPACT_ATOMS: atom_id res chain seq x y z
N ASN A 1 6.14 -29.68 -13.44
CA ASN A 1 6.39 -28.41 -12.69
C ASN A 1 5.24 -27.40 -12.67
N GLY A 2 4.18 -27.51 -13.47
CA GLY A 2 3.09 -26.50 -13.51
C GLY A 2 2.22 -26.38 -12.25
N ASN A 3 1.96 -27.49 -11.55
CA ASN A 3 1.07 -27.49 -10.37
C ASN A 3 1.66 -26.71 -9.17
N LYS A 4 2.98 -26.76 -8.98
CA LYS A 4 3.69 -26.00 -7.94
C LYS A 4 3.61 -24.49 -8.18
N LEU A 5 3.60 -24.03 -9.43
CA LEU A 5 3.47 -22.61 -9.79
C LEU A 5 2.06 -22.09 -9.54
N LYS A 6 1.03 -22.86 -9.91
CA LYS A 6 -0.38 -22.51 -9.64
C LYS A 6 -0.64 -22.35 -8.13
N TYR A 7 -0.11 -23.28 -7.33
CA TYR A 7 -0.21 -23.23 -5.86
C TYR A 7 0.51 -22.00 -5.26
N LYS A 8 1.74 -21.70 -5.70
CA LYS A 8 2.45 -20.49 -5.28
C LYS A 8 1.70 -19.20 -5.67
N LYS A 9 1.11 -19.15 -6.87
CA LYS A 9 0.32 -18.01 -7.32
C LYS A 9 -0.94 -17.83 -6.47
N PHE A 10 -1.63 -18.92 -6.13
CA PHE A 10 -2.80 -18.91 -5.24
C PHE A 10 -2.45 -18.34 -3.86
N HIS A 11 -1.38 -18.83 -3.25
CA HIS A 11 -0.89 -18.31 -1.98
C HIS A 11 -0.48 -16.84 -2.04
N LEU A 12 0.19 -16.44 -3.12
CA LEU A 12 0.56 -15.04 -3.31
C LEU A 12 -0.68 -14.15 -3.39
N ASN A 13 -1.73 -14.61 -4.09
CA ASN A 13 -2.98 -13.87 -4.21
C ASN A 13 -3.69 -13.72 -2.86
N ILE A 14 -3.76 -14.80 -2.07
CA ILE A 14 -4.30 -14.74 -0.71
C ILE A 14 -3.49 -13.76 0.15
N ARG A 15 -2.16 -13.86 0.14
CA ARG A 15 -1.29 -12.96 0.92
C ARG A 15 -1.49 -11.50 0.53
N LYS A 16 -1.59 -11.20 -0.76
CA LYS A 16 -1.88 -9.84 -1.26
C LYS A 16 -3.22 -9.34 -0.74
N ASN A 17 -4.29 -10.12 -0.89
CA ASN A 17 -5.62 -9.72 -0.42
C ASN A 17 -5.67 -9.54 1.10
N CYS A 18 -5.09 -10.47 1.87
CA CYS A 18 -5.02 -10.38 3.33
C CYS A 18 -4.20 -9.18 3.78
N PHE A 19 -3.09 -8.88 3.11
CA PHE A 19 -2.26 -7.72 3.42
C PHE A 19 -3.04 -6.43 3.17
N THR A 20 -3.67 -6.28 2.00
CA THR A 20 -4.48 -5.09 1.68
C THR A 20 -5.60 -4.89 2.68
N VAL A 21 -6.37 -5.93 3.01
CA VAL A 21 -7.47 -5.82 3.99
C VAL A 21 -6.96 -5.47 5.39
N ARG A 22 -5.87 -6.08 5.84
CA ARG A 22 -5.27 -5.79 7.15
C ARG A 22 -4.75 -4.35 7.22
N VAL A 23 -4.08 -3.91 6.16
CA VAL A 23 -3.56 -2.56 6.04
C VAL A 23 -4.73 -1.59 6.09
N VAL A 24 -5.72 -1.71 5.21
CA VAL A 24 -6.91 -0.82 5.19
C VAL A 24 -7.63 -0.79 6.54
N ASN A 25 -7.85 -1.96 7.17
CA ASN A 25 -8.46 -2.00 8.50
C ASN A 25 -7.60 -1.34 9.58
N HIS A 26 -6.27 -1.41 9.48
CA HIS A 26 -5.38 -0.73 10.40
C HIS A 26 -5.43 0.79 10.18
N TRP A 27 -5.37 1.25 8.93
CA TRP A 27 -5.52 2.66 8.57
C TRP A 27 -6.86 3.25 9.02
N ASN A 28 -7.96 2.51 8.84
CA ASN A 28 -9.30 2.93 9.27
C ASN A 28 -9.45 3.05 10.80
N ARG A 29 -8.54 2.44 11.57
CA ARG A 29 -8.52 2.50 13.04
C ARG A 29 -7.59 3.58 13.58
N LEU A 30 -6.81 4.23 12.73
CA LEU A 30 -5.93 5.33 13.15
C LEU A 30 -6.75 6.63 13.27
N PRO A 31 -6.45 7.48 14.28
CA PRO A 31 -7.03 8.81 14.35
C PRO A 31 -6.73 9.60 13.08
N ARG A 32 -7.74 10.31 12.58
CA ARG A 32 -7.64 11.11 11.35
C ARG A 32 -6.46 12.08 11.39
N GLU A 33 -6.20 12.69 12.53
CA GLU A 33 -5.07 13.60 12.75
C GLU A 33 -3.70 12.92 12.54
N VAL A 34 -3.55 11.65 12.92
CA VAL A 34 -2.29 10.88 12.75
C VAL A 34 -2.08 10.52 11.28
N VAL A 35 -3.16 10.16 10.59
CA VAL A 35 -3.15 9.87 9.15
C VAL A 35 -2.84 11.13 8.36
N GLU A 36 -3.47 12.27 8.70
CA GLU A 36 -3.31 13.52 7.97
C GLU A 36 -1.96 14.21 8.25
N SER A 37 -1.45 14.17 9.48
CA SER A 37 -0.17 14.81 9.86
C SER A 37 1.06 14.04 9.38
N SER A 38 1.10 12.71 9.52
CA SER A 38 2.30 11.94 9.18
C SER A 38 2.39 11.59 7.69
N SER A 39 1.25 11.36 7.02
CA SER A 39 1.28 10.85 5.65
C SER A 39 1.16 11.94 4.59
N LEU A 40 0.30 12.95 4.76
CA LEU A 40 -0.01 13.84 3.64
C LEU A 40 1.11 14.82 3.30
N GLU A 41 1.86 15.34 4.26
CA GLU A 41 3.00 16.22 3.95
C GLU A 41 4.14 15.46 3.25
N ILE A 42 4.48 14.28 3.76
CA ILE A 42 5.55 13.43 3.18
C ILE A 42 5.12 12.89 1.81
N PHE A 43 3.86 12.47 1.66
CA PHE A 43 3.32 11.99 0.37
C PHE A 43 2.93 13.09 -0.60
N LYS A 44 2.83 14.38 -0.22
CA LYS A 44 2.65 15.49 -1.17
C LYS A 44 4.00 16.07 -1.62
N THR A 45 4.97 16.16 -0.72
CA THR A 45 6.32 16.65 -1.07
C THR A 45 7.06 15.73 -2.05
N GLN A 46 6.80 14.43 -2.02
CA GLN A 46 7.39 13.47 -2.96
C GLN A 46 6.87 13.62 -4.42
N PRO A 47 5.55 13.59 -4.70
CA PRO A 47 5.03 13.75 -6.05
C PRO A 47 5.30 15.15 -6.61
N ASP A 48 5.23 16.22 -5.83
CA ASP A 48 5.54 17.57 -6.32
C ASP A 48 7.00 17.66 -6.80
N LYS A 49 7.94 17.02 -6.09
CA LYS A 49 9.34 16.90 -6.53
C LYS A 49 9.50 16.05 -7.78
N VAL A 50 8.75 14.96 -7.91
CA VAL A 50 8.82 14.09 -9.09
C VAL A 50 8.22 14.81 -10.31
N LEU A 51 7.11 15.53 -10.14
CA LEU A 51 6.49 16.34 -11.17
C LEU A 51 7.38 17.51 -11.60
N SER A 52 8.10 18.15 -10.66
CA SER A 52 9.07 19.20 -11.00
C SER A 52 10.33 18.70 -11.70
N ILE A 53 10.64 17.40 -11.61
CA ILE A 53 11.77 16.79 -12.33
C ILE A 53 11.37 16.39 -13.76
N LEU A 54 10.08 16.12 -13.97
CA LEU A 54 9.54 15.68 -15.27
C LEU A 54 9.06 16.85 -16.17
N LEU A 55 8.91 18.05 -15.61
CA LEU A 55 8.63 19.31 -16.32
C LEU A 55 9.94 20.10 -16.55
#